data_AF-A0A6M8J6D7-F1
#
_entry.id   AF-A0A6M8J6D7-F1
#
_cell.length_a   1.000
_cell.length_b   1.000
_cell.length_c   1.000
_cell.angle_alpha   90.00
_cell.angle_beta   90.00
_cell.angle_gamma   90.00
#
_symmetry.space_group_name_H-M   'P 1'
#
loop_
_entity.id
_entity.type
_entity.pdbx_description
1 polymer ?
#
loop_
_entity_poly.entity_id
_entity_poly.type
_entity_poly.pdbx_seq_one_letter_code
_entity_poly.pdbx_strand_id
1 'polypeptide(L)'
;MCANGVNTGQFDQMIQQIDDHIKLERRWTHTLAHMAADAGMETAGAKLHEVQALLDEVRAQLDGAREALEDDAERASGVSVNLV
;
A
#
# COMPACT_ATOMS: atom_id res chain seq x y z
N MET A 1 -8.50 -18.06 5.64
CA MET A 1 -7.77 -19.34 5.53
C MET A 1 -6.47 -19.22 6.31
N CYS A 2 -5.84 -20.33 6.71
CA CYS A 2 -4.55 -20.29 7.39
C CYS A 2 -3.48 -20.98 6.53
N ALA A 3 -2.31 -20.36 6.38
CA ALA A 3 -1.14 -20.92 5.70
C ALA A 3 0.06 -20.86 6.64
N ASN A 4 0.71 -22.00 6.92
CA ASN A 4 1.85 -22.10 7.85
C ASN A 4 1.64 -21.40 9.21
N GLY A 5 0.42 -21.48 9.76
CA GLY A 5 0.05 -20.85 11.03
C GLY A 5 -0.31 -19.36 10.94
N VAL A 6 -0.24 -18.74 9.76
CA VAL A 6 -0.68 -17.36 9.51
C VAL A 6 -2.12 -17.36 9.01
N ASN A 7 -3.00 -16.58 9.65
CA ASN A 7 -4.33 -16.32 9.12
C ASN A 7 -4.23 -15.31 7.97
N THR A 8 -4.23 -15.81 6.73
CA THR A 8 -3.98 -15.00 5.52
C THR A 8 -5.10 -13.99 5.28
N GLY A 9 -6.33 -14.30 5.65
CA GLY A 9 -7.45 -13.36 5.52
C GLY A 9 -7.35 -12.18 6.50
N GLN A 10 -6.89 -12.44 7.73
CA GLN A 10 -6.62 -11.36 8.69
C GLN A 10 -5.40 -10.55 8.27
N PHE A 11 -4.35 -11.22 7.79
CA PHE A 11 -3.13 -10.56 7.34
C PHE A 11 -3.41 -9.60 6.17
N ASP A 12 -4.19 -10.05 5.17
CA ASP A 12 -4.63 -9.21 4.05
C ASP A 12 -5.40 -7.97 4.52
N GLN A 13 -6.34 -8.13 5.46
CA GLN A 13 -7.09 -7.02 6.05
C GLN A 13 -6.18 -6.01 6.76
N MET A 14 -5.12 -6.46 7.43
CA MET A 14 -4.16 -5.56 8.06
C MET A 14 -3.32 -4.80 7.02
N ILE A 15 -2.91 -5.43 5.91
CA ILE A 15 -2.24 -4.74 4.80
C ILE A 15 -3.17 -3.67 4.22
N GLN A 16 -4.43 -4.02 3.97
CA GLN A 16 -5.43 -3.08 3.47
C GLN A 16 -5.65 -1.90 4.42
N GLN A 17 -5.70 -2.16 5.74
CA GLN A 17 -5.80 -1.09 6.72
C GLN A 17 -4.60 -0.13 6.63
N ILE A 18 -3.39 -0.64 6.42
CA ILE A 18 -2.20 0.21 6.19
C ILE A 18 -2.39 1.07 4.93
N ASP A 19 -2.87 0.50 3.80
CA ASP A 19 -3.13 1.28 2.58
C ASP A 19 -4.14 2.41 2.83
N ASP A 20 -5.21 2.14 3.57
CA ASP A 20 -6.23 3.15 3.90
C ASP A 20 -5.64 4.33 4.69
N HIS A 21 -4.73 4.05 5.63
CA HIS A 21 -4.00 5.10 6.36
C HIS A 21 -3.05 5.87 5.42
N ILE A 22 -2.27 5.19 4.58
CA ILE A 22 -1.36 5.84 3.63
C ILE A 22 -2.13 6.72 2.63
N LYS A 23 -3.31 6.28 2.18
CA LYS A 23 -4.20 7.06 1.33
C LYS A 23 -4.67 8.35 2.01
N LEU A 24 -4.97 8.30 3.30
CA LEU A 24 -5.33 9.48 4.08
C LEU A 24 -4.14 10.44 4.18
N GLU A 25 -2.95 9.94 4.51
CA GLU A 25 -1.75 10.77 4.61
C GLU A 25 -1.37 11.40 3.27
N ARG A 26 -1.42 10.63 2.17
CA ARG A 26 -1.21 11.14 0.80
C ARG A 26 -2.11 12.32 0.49
N ARG A 27 -3.39 12.25 0.88
CA ARG A 27 -4.35 13.36 0.69
C ARG A 27 -3.93 14.58 1.50
N TRP A 28 -3.55 14.41 2.76
CA TRP A 28 -3.09 15.53 3.59
C TRP A 28 -1.81 16.15 3.06
N THR A 29 -0.84 15.34 2.63
CA THR A 29 0.39 15.80 1.99
C THR A 29 0.09 16.66 0.76
N HIS A 30 -0.86 16.24 -0.09
CA HIS A 30 -1.28 17.03 -1.25
C HIS A 30 -1.91 18.37 -0.86
N THR A 31 -2.83 18.36 0.11
CA THR A 31 -3.47 19.59 0.61
C THR A 31 -2.43 20.57 1.18
N LEU A 32 -1.46 20.06 1.94
CA LEU A 32 -0.37 20.86 2.50
C LEU A 32 0.56 21.40 1.41
N ALA A 33 0.81 20.64 0.35
CA ALA A 33 1.62 21.09 -0.78
C ALA A 33 0.98 22.30 -1.47
N HIS A 34 -0.33 22.25 -1.71
CA HIS A 34 -1.08 23.40 -2.24
C HIS A 34 -1.08 24.59 -1.29
N MET A 35 -1.32 24.37 0.02
CA MET A 35 -1.22 25.45 1.01
C MET A 35 0.17 26.12 1.03
N ALA A 36 1.24 25.32 0.91
CA ALA A 36 2.61 25.84 0.83
C ALA A 36 2.84 26.66 -0.44
N ALA A 37 2.32 26.20 -1.59
CA ALA A 37 2.41 26.92 -2.86
C ALA A 37 1.68 28.27 -2.80
N ASP A 38 0.45 28.29 -2.27
CA ASP A 38 -0.35 29.52 -2.11
C ASP A 38 0.33 30.54 -1.18
N ALA A 39 1.13 30.07 -0.22
CA ALA A 39 1.91 30.89 0.70
C ALA A 39 3.31 31.28 0.18
N GLY A 40 3.67 30.92 -1.06
CA GLY A 40 4.99 31.20 -1.63
C GLY A 40 6.14 30.37 -1.04
N MET A 41 5.83 29.27 -0.32
CA MET A 41 6.81 28.34 0.25
C MET A 41 7.20 27.25 -0.76
N GLU A 42 7.76 27.67 -1.90
CA GLU A 42 8.00 26.81 -3.07
C GLU A 42 8.78 25.52 -2.74
N THR A 43 9.90 25.64 -2.00
CA THR A 43 10.73 24.49 -1.63
C THR A 43 9.97 23.48 -0.76
N ALA A 44 9.15 23.96 0.19
CA ALA A 44 8.37 23.08 1.06
C ALA A 44 7.26 22.38 0.26
N GLY A 45 6.56 23.12 -0.61
CA GLY A 45 5.54 22.56 -1.51
C GLY A 45 6.12 21.48 -2.42
N ALA A 46 7.28 21.72 -3.04
CA ALA A 46 7.97 20.75 -3.87
C ALA A 46 8.30 19.45 -3.10
N LYS A 47 8.82 19.56 -1.87
CA LYS A 47 9.07 18.39 -1.02
C LYS A 47 7.82 17.63 -0.62
N LEU A 48 6.71 18.33 -0.39
CA LEU A 48 5.43 17.67 -0.11
C LEU A 48 4.90 16.92 -1.35
N HIS A 49 5.05 17.46 -2.56
CA HIS A 49 4.72 16.72 -3.78
C HIS A 49 5.64 15.49 -4.00
N GLU A 50 6.93 15.58 -3.68
CA GLU A 50 7.84 14.42 -3.68
C GLU A 50 7.37 13.34 -2.70
N VAL A 51 6.99 13.71 -1.47
CA VAL A 51 6.44 12.77 -0.48
C VAL A 51 5.16 12.13 -1.00
N GLN A 52 4.28 12.87 -1.67
CA GLN A 52 3.06 12.31 -2.26
C GLN A 52 3.39 11.20 -3.28
N ALA A 53 4.40 11.40 -4.13
CA ALA A 53 4.83 10.40 -5.10
C ALA A 53 5.39 9.14 -4.42
N LEU A 54 6.19 9.31 -3.36
CA LEU A 54 6.70 8.19 -2.57
C LEU A 54 5.56 7.42 -1.87
N LEU A 55 4.52 8.11 -1.39
CA LEU A 55 3.35 7.44 -0.83
C LEU A 55 2.60 6.66 -1.91
N ASP A 56 2.50 7.15 -3.15
CA ASP A 56 1.91 6.40 -4.27
C ASP A 56 2.71 5.12 -4.57
N GLU A 57 4.04 5.16 -4.49
CA GLU A 57 4.90 3.97 -4.61
C GLU A 57 4.68 2.97 -3.47
N VAL A 58 4.59 3.45 -2.22
CA VAL A 58 4.28 2.59 -1.06
C VAL A 58 2.95 1.87 -1.26
N ARG A 59 1.91 2.56 -1.76
CA ARG A 59 0.61 1.93 -2.03
C ARG A 59 0.70 0.84 -3.10
N ALA A 60 1.44 1.08 -4.17
CA ALA A 60 1.69 0.06 -5.19
C ALA A 60 2.42 -1.17 -4.62
N GLN A 61 3.36 -0.98 -3.69
CA GLN A 61 4.04 -2.08 -3.00
C GLN A 61 3.11 -2.84 -2.04
N LEU A 62 2.17 -2.15 -1.37
CA LEU A 62 1.17 -2.80 -0.52
C LEU A 62 0.23 -3.68 -1.36
N ASP A 63 -0.20 -3.21 -2.53
CA ASP A 63 -0.99 -4.03 -3.46
C ASP A 63 -0.21 -5.28 -3.90
N GLY A 64 1.06 -5.11 -4.31
CA GLY A 64 1.93 -6.25 -4.66
C GLY A 64 2.17 -7.22 -3.49
N ALA A 65 2.21 -6.73 -2.24
CA ALA A 65 2.33 -7.58 -1.07
C ALA A 65 1.07 -8.43 -0.82
N ARG A 66 -0.12 -7.92 -1.17
CA ARG A 66 -1.38 -8.68 -1.07
C ARG A 66 -1.45 -9.78 -2.12
N GLU A 67 -1.06 -9.49 -3.35
CA GLU A 67 -0.94 -10.49 -4.42
C GLU A 67 0.05 -11.60 -4.03
N ALA A 68 1.22 -11.21 -3.51
CA ALA A 68 2.23 -12.17 -3.06
C ALA A 68 1.73 -13.05 -1.89
N LEU A 69 0.93 -12.50 -0.98
CA LEU A 69 0.33 -13.26 0.12
C LEU A 69 -0.66 -14.34 -0.37
N GLU A 70 -1.46 -14.03 -1.39
CA GLU A 70 -2.37 -14.99 -2.01
C GLU A 70 -1.60 -16.13 -2.68
N ASP A 71 -0.64 -15.77 -3.53
CA ASP A 71 0.31 -16.67 -4.19
C ASP A 71 1.00 -17.63 -3.19
N ASP A 72 1.53 -17.09 -2.10
CA ASP A 72 2.23 -17.89 -1.08
C ASP A 72 1.27 -18.78 -0.29
N ALA A 73 0.04 -18.32 -0.05
CA ALA A 73 -1.00 -19.12 0.58
C ALA A 73 -1.41 -20.32 -0.30
N GLU A 74 -1.56 -20.10 -1.62
CA GLU A 74 -1.84 -21.16 -2.58
C GLU A 74 -0.70 -22.18 -2.63
N ARG A 75 0.55 -21.73 -2.77
CA ARG A 75 1.73 -22.62 -2.75
C ARG A 75 1.81 -23.43 -1.45
N ALA A 76 1.52 -22.80 -0.31
CA ALA A 76 1.54 -23.47 0.99
C ALA A 76 0.41 -24.50 1.15
N SER A 77 -0.70 -24.36 0.42
CA SER A 77 -1.84 -25.28 0.46
C SER A 77 -1.57 -26.62 -0.25
N GLY A 78 -0.50 -26.71 -1.05
CA GLY A 78 -0.10 -27.95 -1.73
C GLY A 78 -1.00 -28.37 -2.91
N VAL A 79 -1.85 -27.47 -3.40
CA VAL A 79 -2.75 -27.74 -4.53
C VAL A 79 -1.97 -27.70 -5.85
N SER A 80 -1.75 -28.85 -6.49
CA SER A 80 -1.28 -28.93 -7.87
C SER A 80 -2.48 -28.96 -8.82
N VAL A 81 -2.72 -27.89 -9.59
CA VAL A 81 -3.73 -27.92 -10.65
C VAL A 81 -3.09 -28.56 -11.89
N ASN A 82 -3.47 -29.81 -12.18
CA ASN A 82 -3.18 -30.41 -13.48
C ASN A 82 -4.26 -29.93 -14.46
N LEU A 83 -3.89 -29.02 -15.35
CA LEU A 83 -4.73 -28.64 -16.49
C LEU A 83 -4.73 -29.81 -17.47
N VAL A 84 -5.88 -30.46 -17.64
CA VAL A 84 -6.13 -31.50 -18.65
C VAL A 84 -6.52 -30.84 -19.97
#